data_AF-A0A2R5EZ33-F1
#
_entry.id   AF-A0A2R5EZ33-F1
#
_cell.length_a   1.000
_cell.length_b   1.000
_cell.length_c   1.000
_cell.angle_alpha   90.00
_cell.angle_beta   90.00
_cell.angle_gamma   90.00
#
_symmetry.space_group_name_H-M   'P 1'
#
loop_
_entity.id
_entity.type
_entity.pdbx_description
1 polymer ?
#
loop_
_entity_poly.entity_id
_entity_poly.type
_entity_poly.pdbx_seq_one_letter_code
_entity_poly.pdbx_strand_id
1 'polypeptide(L)'
;MGKKGKPQGQRRPAAPTSEPEQQGATLKELLGADVLNKLKAQADQLKQEDADRKERERKEAEETKKREQKLKENDFSYLLNNSDPNWNKYK
;
A
#
# COMPACT_ATOMS: atom_id res chain seq x y z
N MET A 1 47.40 15.39 62.95
CA MET A 1 47.00 14.05 63.46
C MET A 1 45.77 13.57 62.72
N GLY A 2 45.67 12.26 62.41
CA GLY A 2 44.45 11.59 61.92
C GLY A 2 44.40 11.42 60.40
N LYS A 3 45.05 10.41 59.80
CA LYS A 3 44.61 9.02 59.58
C LYS A 3 43.58 8.84 58.43
N LYS A 4 44.04 8.17 57.36
CA LYS A 4 43.44 7.01 56.61
C LYS A 4 41.98 7.16 56.13
N GLY A 5 41.60 6.81 54.90
CA GLY A 5 42.28 6.00 53.90
C GLY A 5 41.45 5.86 52.61
N LYS A 6 42.06 5.17 51.65
CA LYS A 6 41.55 4.90 50.31
C LYS A 6 40.97 3.47 50.30
N PRO A 7 39.81 3.23 49.69
CA PRO A 7 39.57 1.93 49.07
C PRO A 7 39.49 2.09 47.56
N GLN A 8 40.44 1.43 46.93
CA GLN A 8 40.47 1.00 45.55
C GLN A 8 39.24 0.09 45.28
N GLY A 9 38.36 0.50 44.37
CA GLY A 9 37.14 -0.22 44.04
C GLY A 9 36.93 -0.34 42.54
N GLN A 10 37.52 -1.39 41.97
CA GLN A 10 37.04 -2.15 40.80
C GLN A 10 36.91 -1.40 39.45
N ARG A 11 37.99 -1.52 38.66
CA ARG A 11 37.90 -1.57 37.19
C ARG A 11 37.04 -2.78 36.81
N ARG A 12 35.85 -2.55 36.27
CA ARG A 12 35.12 -3.56 35.48
C ARG A 12 35.60 -3.42 34.02
N PRO A 13 36.29 -4.41 33.43
CA PRO A 13 36.26 -4.57 31.99
C PRO A 13 34.90 -5.23 31.67
N ALA A 14 33.91 -4.41 31.34
CA ALA A 14 32.70 -4.92 30.73
C ALA A 14 33.04 -5.30 29.28
N ALA A 15 33.00 -6.61 29.03
CA ALA A 15 32.82 -7.36 27.80
C ALA A 15 33.36 -6.78 26.47
N PRO A 16 34.06 -7.58 25.63
CA PRO A 16 34.14 -7.24 24.22
C PRO A 16 32.72 -7.27 23.65
N THR A 17 32.19 -6.10 23.30
CA THR A 17 31.08 -5.98 22.35
C THR A 17 31.59 -6.54 21.03
N SER A 18 31.45 -7.84 20.86
CA SER A 18 31.50 -8.45 19.54
C SER A 18 30.12 -8.18 18.96
N GLU A 19 29.94 -7.00 18.37
CA GLU A 19 28.90 -6.82 17.37
C GLU A 19 29.06 -7.97 16.38
N PRO A 20 28.05 -8.82 16.17
CA PRO A 20 28.10 -9.71 15.03
C PRO A 20 28.13 -8.78 13.82
N GLU A 21 29.25 -8.78 13.11
CA GLU A 21 29.37 -8.22 11.78
C GLU A 21 28.13 -8.66 11.00
N GLN A 22 27.17 -7.74 10.82
CA GLN A 22 26.03 -7.91 9.94
C GLN A 22 26.52 -7.76 8.49
N GLN A 23 27.56 -8.53 8.15
CA GLN A 23 28.01 -8.74 6.79
C GLN A 23 27.01 -9.67 6.12
N GLY A 24 25.92 -9.05 5.64
CA GLY A 24 25.29 -9.38 4.37
C GLY A 24 25.08 -10.86 4.05
N ALA A 25 24.45 -11.64 4.94
CA ALA A 25 23.65 -12.75 4.44
C ALA A 25 22.53 -12.13 3.61
N THR A 26 22.75 -12.01 2.29
CA THR A 26 21.70 -11.53 1.39
C THR A 26 20.48 -12.40 1.64
N LEU A 27 19.26 -11.85 1.57
CA LEU A 27 18.01 -12.59 1.82
C LEU A 27 17.95 -13.94 1.07
N LYS A 28 18.73 -14.09 -0.01
CA LYS A 28 18.95 -15.30 -0.81
C LYS A 28 19.70 -16.43 -0.10
N GLU A 29 20.55 -16.13 0.87
CA GLU A 29 21.29 -17.12 1.67
C GLU A 29 20.48 -17.60 2.88
N LEU A 30 19.62 -16.74 3.44
CA LEU A 30 18.72 -17.07 4.56
C LEU A 30 17.44 -17.77 4.10
N LEU A 31 16.88 -17.33 2.96
CA LEU A 31 15.72 -17.92 2.31
C LEU A 31 16.23 -18.61 1.05
N GLY A 32 16.50 -19.92 1.13
CA GLY A 32 16.98 -20.70 -0.01
C GLY A 32 16.15 -20.45 -1.28
N ALA A 33 16.76 -20.69 -2.45
CA ALA A 33 16.20 -20.34 -3.76
C ALA A 33 14.73 -20.80 -3.96
N ASP A 34 14.35 -21.95 -3.40
CA ASP A 34 12.98 -22.47 -3.41
C ASP A 34 11.97 -21.55 -2.72
N VAL A 35 12.31 -20.97 -1.57
CA VAL A 35 11.42 -20.06 -0.83
C VAL A 35 11.28 -18.74 -1.59
N LEU A 36 12.36 -18.23 -2.17
CA LEU A 36 12.32 -17.03 -3.01
C LEU A 36 11.53 -17.24 -4.29
N ASN A 37 11.52 -18.44 -4.86
CA ASN A 37 10.69 -18.75 -6.03
C ASN A 37 9.21 -18.81 -5.66
N LYS A 38 8.86 -19.43 -4.52
CA LYS A 38 7.49 -19.40 -3.99
C LYS A 38 7.01 -17.98 -3.69
N LEU A 39 7.87 -17.15 -3.10
CA LEU A 39 7.54 -15.76 -2.79
C LEU A 39 7.32 -14.93 -4.05
N LYS A 40 8.12 -15.12 -5.10
CA LYS A 40 7.90 -14.47 -6.40
C LYS A 40 6.58 -14.93 -7.02
N ALA A 41 6.29 -16.23 -7.01
CA ALA A 41 5.04 -16.75 -7.53
C ALA A 41 3.82 -16.13 -6.82
N GLN A 42 3.86 -16.04 -5.48
CA GLN A 42 2.80 -15.39 -4.70
C GLN A 42 2.72 -13.88 -4.96
N ALA A 43 3.86 -13.20 -5.08
CA ALA A 43 3.90 -11.77 -5.39
C ALA A 43 3.32 -11.47 -6.78
N ASP A 44 3.56 -12.34 -7.76
CA ASP A 44 3.02 -12.17 -9.11
C ASP A 44 1.52 -12.50 -9.16
N GLN A 45 1.04 -13.48 -8.38
CA GLN A 45 -0.40 -13.71 -8.19
C GLN A 45 -1.09 -12.50 -7.55
N LEU A 46 -0.52 -11.93 -6.48
CA LEU A 46 -1.06 -10.74 -5.81
C LEU A 46 -1.12 -9.51 -6.73
N LYS A 47 -0.11 -9.31 -7.58
CA LYS A 47 -0.13 -8.22 -8.56
C LYS A 47 -1.24 -8.40 -9.59
N GLN A 48 -1.50 -9.64 -10.01
CA GLN A 48 -2.62 -9.94 -10.93
C GLN A 48 -3.96 -9.67 -10.26
N GLU A 49 -4.14 -10.10 -9.00
CA GLU A 49 -5.36 -9.83 -8.24
C GLU A 49 -5.59 -8.33 -7.97
N ASP A 50 -4.54 -7.57 -7.68
CA ASP A 50 -4.63 -6.12 -7.49
C ASP A 50 -4.96 -5.39 -8.81
N ALA A 51 -4.43 -5.86 -9.94
CA ALA A 51 -4.79 -5.34 -11.25
C ALA A 51 -6.28 -5.60 -11.56
N ASP A 52 -6.75 -6.83 -11.31
CA ASP A 52 -8.16 -7.20 -11.49
C ASP A 52 -9.08 -6.39 -10.58
N ARG A 53 -8.68 -6.13 -9.32
CA ARG A 53 -9.48 -5.32 -8.39
C ARG A 53 -9.63 -3.89 -8.89
N LYS A 54 -8.53 -3.29 -9.38
CA LYS A 54 -8.54 -1.93 -9.93
C LYS A 54 -9.38 -1.82 -11.20
N GLU A 55 -9.37 -2.84 -12.04
CA GLU A 55 -10.23 -2.88 -13.24
C GLU A 55 -11.71 -3.04 -12.89
N ARG A 56 -12.05 -3.86 -11.88
CA ARG A 56 -13.43 -4.01 -11.40
C ARG A 56 -13.97 -2.71 -10.82
N GLU A 57 -13.19 -2.02 -10.00
CA GLU A 57 -13.57 -0.74 -9.41
C GLU A 57 -13.83 0.33 -10.49
N ARG A 58 -13.03 0.34 -11.56
CA ARG A 58 -13.28 1.22 -12.72
C ARG A 58 -14.60 0.89 -13.44
N LYS A 59 -14.87 -0.40 -13.68
CA LYS A 59 -16.11 -0.83 -14.33
C LYS A 59 -17.34 -0.49 -13.48
N GLU A 60 -17.29 -0.70 -12.17
CA GLU A 60 -18.37 -0.35 -11.26
C GLU A 60 -18.62 1.16 -11.19
N ALA A 61 -17.56 1.97 -11.20
CA ALA A 61 -17.68 3.43 -11.26
C ALA A 61 -18.29 3.93 -12.59
N GLU A 62 -17.99 3.28 -13.70
CA GLU A 62 -18.60 3.60 -14.99
C GLU A 62 -20.07 3.15 -15.07
N GLU A 63 -20.40 1.97 -14.52
CA GLU A 63 -21.78 1.49 -14.45
C GLU A 63 -22.66 2.36 -13.56
N THR A 64 -22.16 2.80 -12.40
CA THR A 64 -22.90 3.70 -11.50
C THR A 64 -23.18 5.04 -12.18
N LYS A 65 -22.16 5.64 -12.82
CA LYS A 65 -22.35 6.86 -13.63
C LYS A 65 -23.37 6.67 -14.73
N LYS A 66 -23.34 5.55 -15.44
CA LYS A 66 -24.31 5.25 -16.51
C LYS A 66 -25.72 5.07 -15.97
N ARG A 67 -25.89 4.41 -14.81
CA ARG A 67 -27.20 4.26 -14.16
C ARG A 67 -27.73 5.60 -13.68
N GLU A 68 -26.89 6.43 -13.06
CA GLU A 68 -27.27 7.78 -12.65
C GLU A 68 -27.63 8.68 -13.84
N GLN A 69 -26.87 8.61 -14.94
CA GLN A 69 -27.21 9.31 -16.17
C GLN A 69 -28.57 8.84 -16.70
N LYS A 70 -28.80 7.53 -16.76
CA LYS A 70 -30.09 6.98 -17.19
C LYS A 70 -31.26 7.41 -16.29
N LEU A 71 -31.02 7.52 -14.98
CA LEU A 71 -32.03 8.05 -14.04
C LEU A 71 -32.30 9.54 -14.30
N LYS A 72 -31.25 10.34 -14.54
CA LYS A 72 -31.38 11.77 -14.89
C LYS A 72 -32.07 11.97 -16.23
N GLU A 73 -31.81 11.13 -17.22
CA GLU A 73 -32.50 11.12 -18.52
C GLU A 73 -33.98 10.73 -18.38
N ASN A 74 -34.37 10.03 -17.32
CA ASN A 74 -35.77 9.72 -17.06
C ASN A 74 -36.44 10.76 -16.15
N ASP A 75 -35.69 11.45 -15.31
CA ASP A 75 -36.20 12.51 -14.45
C ASP A 75 -36.59 13.75 -15.26
N PHE A 76 -37.91 13.97 -15.36
CA PHE A 76 -38.49 15.12 -16.04
C PHE A 76 -37.98 16.46 -15.52
N SER A 77 -37.64 16.55 -14.22
CA SER A 77 -37.10 17.79 -13.64
C SER A 77 -35.72 18.10 -14.23
N TYR A 78 -34.87 17.08 -14.37
CA TYR A 78 -33.56 17.23 -14.99
C TYR A 78 -33.67 17.50 -16.50
N LEU A 79 -34.53 16.78 -17.20
CA LEU A 79 -34.77 17.00 -18.64
C LEU A 79 -35.28 18.41 -18.91
N LEU A 80 -36.24 18.91 -18.14
CA LEU A 80 -36.84 20.23 -18.38
C LEU A 80 -35.82 21.36 -18.20
N ASN A 81 -34.91 21.23 -17.24
CA ASN A 81 -33.89 22.24 -16.96
C ASN A 81 -32.70 22.18 -17.94
N ASN A 82 -32.40 21.01 -18.52
CA ASN A 82 -31.22 20.81 -19.37
C ASN A 82 -31.54 20.60 -20.86
N SER A 83 -32.80 20.48 -21.26
CA SER A 83 -33.21 20.37 -22.66
C SER A 83 -33.39 21.74 -23.30
N ASP A 84 -33.05 21.87 -24.59
CA ASP A 84 -33.21 23.12 -25.34
C ASP A 84 -34.71 23.37 -25.64
N PRO A 85 -35.32 24.46 -25.12
CA PRO A 85 -36.72 24.79 -25.35
C PRO A 85 -37.01 25.33 -26.75
N ASN A 86 -35.98 25.59 -27.58
CA ASN A 86 -36.14 26.24 -28.88
C ASN A 86 -36.54 25.28 -30.02
N TRP A 87 -37.69 24.62 -29.88
CA TRP A 87 -38.30 23.82 -30.97
C TRP A 87 -38.61 24.64 -32.23
N ASN A 88 -38.78 25.96 -32.09
CA ASN A 88 -39.02 26.90 -33.19
C ASN A 88 -37.85 27.06 -34.17
N LYS A 89 -36.63 26.62 -33.84
CA LYS A 89 -35.45 26.71 -34.72
C LYS A 89 -35.43 25.66 -35.83
N TYR A 90 -36.25 24.62 -35.71
CA TYR A 90 -36.31 23.49 -36.65
C TYR A 90 -37.58 23.53 -37.51
N LYS A 91 -38.22 24.70 -37.62
CA LYS A 91 -39.47 24.92 -38.35
C LYS A 91 -39.24 25.52 -39.73
#